data_AF-A0A9E6Z3R5-F1
#
_entry.id   AF-A0A9E6Z3R5-F1
#
_cell.length_a   1.000
_cell.length_b   1.000
_cell.length_c   1.000
_cell.angle_alpha   90.00
_cell.angle_beta   90.00
_cell.angle_gamma   90.00
#
_symmetry.space_group_name_H-M   'P 1'
#
loop_
_entity.id
_entity.type
_entity.pdbx_description
1 polymer ?
#
loop_
_entity_poly.entity_id
_entity_poly.type
_entity_poly.pdbx_seq_one_letter_code
_entity_poly.pdbx_strand_id
1 'polypeptide(L)' 'MTPRRRDLLEGQDIRSIPLDHLRSQIGLVSQECNVFSGTIYENIAYGSKAPSKAQVAEVARMSRVNELQSGCRAN' A
#
# COMPACT_ATOMS: atom_id res chain seq x y z
N MET A 1 -34.58 0.25 6.26
CA MET A 1 -33.60 -0.83 5.99
C MET A 1 -33.05 -0.64 4.58
N THR A 2 -31.83 -0.14 4.46
CA THR A 2 -31.14 -0.03 3.16
C THR A 2 -30.69 -1.43 2.69
N PRO A 3 -30.86 -1.78 1.41
CA PRO A 3 -30.40 -3.07 0.91
C PRO A 3 -28.87 -3.11 0.96
N ARG A 4 -28.29 -4.17 1.55
CA ARG A 4 -26.84 -4.39 1.51
C ARG A 4 -26.45 -4.78 0.08
N ARG A 5 -25.85 -3.85 -0.67
CA ARG A 5 -25.23 -4.17 -1.97
C ARG A 5 -24.18 -5.26 -1.79
N ARG A 6 -24.08 -6.12 -2.80
CA ARG A 6 -23.00 -7.10 -2.91
C ARG A 6 -21.98 -6.49 -3.85
N ASP A 7 -20.77 -6.29 -3.33
CA ASP A 7 -19.65 -5.84 -4.14
C ASP A 7 -18.95 -7.09 -4.66
N LEU A 8 -18.80 -7.17 -5.99
CA LEU A 8 -18.20 -8.30 -6.67
C LEU A 8 -16.83 -7.88 -7.19
N LEU A 9 -15.82 -8.70 -6.93
CA LEU A 9 -14.52 -8.63 -7.58
C LEU A 9 -14.44 -9.81 -8.56
N GLU A 10 -14.31 -9.53 -9.86
CA GLU A 10 -14.30 -10.55 -10.92
C GLU A 10 -15.51 -11.53 -10.85
N GLY A 11 -16.68 -11.02 -10.43
CA GLY A 11 -17.90 -11.83 -10.29
C GLY A 11 -18.01 -12.62 -8.98
N GLN A 12 -17.00 -12.60 -8.12
CA GLN A 12 -17.02 -13.22 -6.79
C GLN A 12 -17.34 -12.18 -5.71
N ASP A 13 -18.22 -12.50 -4.75
CA ASP A 13 -18.49 -11.62 -3.59
C ASP A 13 -17.21 -11.42 -2.79
N ILE A 14 -16.79 -10.16 -2.60
CA ILE A 14 -15.55 -9.83 -1.89
C ILE A 14 -15.51 -10.41 -0.46
N ARG A 15 -16.68 -10.62 0.17
CA ARG A 15 -16.79 -11.19 1.52
C ARG A 15 -16.50 -12.68 1.57
N SER A 16 -16.46 -13.34 0.42
CA SER A 16 -16.11 -14.77 0.29
C SER A 16 -14.61 -15.01 0.08
N ILE A 17 -13.82 -13.96 -0.19
CA ILE A 17 -12.38 -14.04 -0.40
C ILE A 17 -11.67 -13.91 0.95
N PRO A 18 -10.69 -14.79 1.28
CA PRO A 18 -9.88 -14.61 2.48
C PRO A 18 -9.22 -13.24 2.51
N LEU A 19 -9.36 -12.53 3.63
CA LEU A 19 -8.96 -11.13 3.75
C LEU A 19 -7.47 -10.90 3.46
N ASP A 20 -6.61 -11.81 3.90
CA ASP A 20 -5.16 -11.74 3.65
C ASP A 20 -4.82 -11.93 2.17
N HIS A 21 -5.56 -12.80 1.48
CA HIS A 21 -5.40 -13.00 0.04
C HIS A 21 -5.83 -11.75 -0.72
N LEU A 22 -7.00 -11.20 -0.40
CA LEU A 22 -7.50 -9.97 -1.01
C LEU A 22 -6.53 -8.80 -0.80
N ARG A 23 -6.04 -8.61 0.43
CA ARG A 23 -5.07 -7.55 0.77
C ARG A 23 -3.71 -7.73 0.12
N SER A 24 -3.27 -8.97 -0.13
CA SER A 24 -1.99 -9.22 -0.80
C SER A 24 -1.96 -8.77 -2.26
N GLN A 25 -3.14 -8.62 -2.88
CA GLN A 25 -3.29 -8.25 -4.29
C GLN A 25 -3.61 -6.76 -4.48
N ILE A 26 -3.80 -5.99 -3.40
CA ILE A 26 -4.23 -4.59 -3.46
C ILE A 26 -3.23 -3.72 -2.70
N GLY A 27 -2.61 -2.77 -3.42
CA GLY A 27 -1.87 -1.66 -2.80
C GLY A 27 -2.82 -0.52 -2.46
N LEU A 28 -2.83 -0.06 -1.21
CA LEU A 28 -3.63 1.09 -0.76
C LEU A 28 -2.76 2.35 -0.71
N VAL A 29 -3.17 3.41 -1.41
CA VAL A 29 -2.56 4.74 -1.34
C VAL A 29 -3.55 5.70 -0.69
N SER A 30 -3.16 6.28 0.43
CA SER A 30 -3.97 7.27 1.16
C SER A 30 -3.85 8.65 0.52
N GLN A 31 -4.91 9.47 0.63
CA GLN A 31 -4.88 10.88 0.21
C GLN A 31 -3.90 11.70 1.06
N GLU A 32 -3.82 11.37 2.36
CA GLU A 32 -2.79 11.89 3.24
C GLU A 32 -1.57 10.97 3.20
N CYS A 33 -0.40 11.59 3.01
CA CYS A 33 0.86 10.89 3.00
C CYS A 33 1.31 10.61 4.44
N ASN A 34 1.25 9.33 4.81
CA ASN A 34 1.65 8.82 6.11
C ASN A 34 3.03 8.16 5.98
N VAL A 35 4.02 8.68 6.71
CA VAL A 35 5.34 8.06 6.83
C VAL A 35 5.56 7.62 8.26
N PHE A 36 6.17 6.44 8.44
CA PHE A 36 6.60 5.98 9.74
C PHE A 36 7.94 6.61 10.11
N SER A 37 8.14 6.82 11.41
CA SER A 37 9.44 7.17 11.97
C SER A 37 10.49 6.12 11.58
N GLY A 38 11.49 6.54 10.81
CA GLY A 38 12.51 5.66 10.25
C GLY A 38 13.11 6.22 8.96
N THR A 39 13.91 5.40 8.28
CA THR A 39 14.51 5.73 6.99
C THR A 39 13.50 5.59 5.84
N ILE A 40 13.78 6.26 4.73
CA ILE A 40 13.08 6.04 3.46
C ILE A 40 13.13 4.57 3.05
N TYR A 41 14.27 3.91 3.27
CA TYR A 41 14.44 2.49 2.98
C TYR A 41 13.44 1.63 3.75
N GLU A 42 13.29 1.86 5.06
CA GLU A 42 12.36 1.10 5.91
C GLU A 42 10.91 1.33 5.49
N ASN A 43 10.54 2.57 5.15
CA ASN A 43 9.20 2.91 4.68
C ASN A 43 8.85 2.24 3.33
N ILE A 44 9.81 2.18 2.39
CA ILE A 44 9.62 1.48 1.11
C ILE A 44 9.60 -0.05 1.35
N ALA A 45 10.50 -0.54 2.19
CA ALA A 45 10.64 -1.96 2.45
C ALA A 45 9.41 -2.53 3.18
N TYR A 46 8.73 -1.73 4.00
CA TYR A 46 7.52 -2.10 4.72
C TYR A 46 6.40 -2.64 3.81
N GLY A 47 6.33 -2.16 2.56
CA GLY A 47 5.35 -2.64 1.57
C GLY A 47 5.60 -4.06 1.06
N SER A 48 6.69 -4.71 1.46
CA SER A 48 7.07 -6.06 0.99
C SER A 48 7.62 -6.92 2.12
N LYS A 49 7.35 -8.23 2.08
CA LYS A 49 7.72 -9.17 3.15
C LYS A 49 9.23 -9.39 3.30
N ALA A 50 10.01 -9.18 2.24
CA ALA A 50 11.48 -9.31 2.24
C ALA A 50 12.09 -8.74 0.94
N PRO A 51 12.05 -7.42 0.71
CA PRO A 51 12.59 -6.86 -0.52
C PRO A 51 14.13 -6.87 -0.50
N SER A 52 14.73 -7.20 -1.64
CA SER A 52 16.17 -7.01 -1.83
C SER A 52 16.50 -5.51 -1.92
N LYS A 53 17.74 -5.14 -1.56
CA LYS A 53 18.21 -3.74 -1.69
C LYS A 53 18.04 -3.19 -3.10
N ALA A 54 18.26 -4.02 -4.12
CA ALA A 54 18.08 -3.64 -5.53
C ALA A 54 16.60 -3.31 -5.84
N GLN A 55 15.66 -4.10 -5.34
CA GLN A 55 14.23 -3.82 -5.50
C GLN A 55 13.83 -2.51 -4.80
N VAL A 56 14.34 -2.27 -3.59
CA VAL A 56 14.06 -1.01 -2.86
C VAL A 56 14.61 0.19 -3.63
N ALA A 57 15.83 0.09 -4.17
CA ALA A 57 16.43 1.16 -4.96
C ALA A 57 15.64 1.45 -6.25
N GLU A 58 15.17 0.40 -6.93
CA GLU A 58 14.35 0.57 -8.13
C GLU A 58 12.99 1.18 -7.82
N VAL A 59 12.33 0.74 -6.74
CA VAL A 59 11.07 1.34 -6.29
C VAL A 59 11.27 2.81 -5.94
N ALA A 60 12.33 3.16 -5.19
CA ALA A 60 12.65 4.55 -4.84
C ALA A 60 12.84 5.43 -6.08
N ARG A 61 13.45 4.89 -7.15
CA ARG A 61 13.61 5.58 -8.44
C ARG A 61 12.27 5.82 -9.13
N MET A 62 11.37 4.84 -9.08
CA MET A 62 10.06 4.89 -9.74
C MET A 62 9.05 5.77 -8.99
N SER A 63 9.09 5.77 -7.66
CA SER A 63 8.08 6.43 -6.82
C SER A 63 8.37 7.91 -6.53
N ARG A 64 9.40 8.51 -7.16
CA ARG A 64 9.81 9.91 -6.95
C ARG A 64 9.91 10.28 -5.47
N VAL A 65 10.43 9.37 -4.64
CA VAL A 65 10.50 9.56 -3.19
C VAL A 65 11.33 10.78 -2.78
N ASN A 66 12.22 11.23 -3.66
CA ASN A 66 12.97 12.48 -3.47
C ASN A 66 12.06 13.74 -3.54
N GLU A 67 10.88 13.67 -4.15
CA GLU A 67 9.89 14.76 -4.25
C GLU A 67 8.87 14.75 -3.11
N LEU A 68 8.96 13.79 -2.18
CA LEU A 68 7.95 13.49 -1.14
C LEU A 68 7.86 14.56 -0.02
N GLN A 69 8.29 15.79 -0.25
CA GLN A 69 8.86 16.66 0.80
C GLN A 69 8.08 17.93 1.17
N SER A 70 6.75 17.92 1.22
CA SER A 70 6.04 19.06 1.87
C SER A 70 4.64 18.77 2.44
N GLY A 71 4.01 17.65 2.09
CA GLY A 71 2.65 17.32 2.56
C GLY A 71 2.55 16.11 3.49
N CYS A 72 3.64 15.38 3.74
CA CYS A 72 3.61 14.14 4.51
C CYS A 72 3.73 14.41 6.01
N ARG A 73 2.85 13.80 6.81
CA ARG A 73 2.92 13.83 8.27
C ARG A 73 3.58 12.54 8.75
N ALA A 74 4.51 12.67 9.69
CA ALA A 74 5.07 11.52 10.39
C ALA A 74 4.06 11.03 11.44
N ASN A 75 3.82 9.72 11.46
CA ASN A 75 3.08 9.04 12.52
C ASN A 75 4.01 8.41 13.56
#